data_AF-A0A449D3R2-F1
#
_entry.id   AF-A0A449D3R2-F1
#
_cell.length_a   1.000
_cell.length_b   1.000
_cell.length_c   1.000
_cell.angle_alpha   90.00
_cell.angle_beta   90.00
_cell.angle_gamma   90.00
#
_symmetry.space_group_name_H-M   'P 1'
#
loop_
_entity.id
_entity.type
_entity.pdbx_description
1 polymer ?
#
loop_
_entity_poly.entity_id
_entity_poly.type
_entity_poly.pdbx_seq_one_letter_code
_entity_poly.pdbx_strand_id
1 'polypeptide(L)'
;MSQSVARSGATDLDKSTIDYAAIADPGHGNSVAGWTGVIIMLVGLSIGCVGFTIHNPTIVYAGGGVAVVGLIVGMILRAVGLGTKPKRR
;
A
#
# COMPACT_ATOMS: atom_id res chain seq x y z
N MET A 1 24.55 -19.32 -47.01
CA MET A 1 24.48 -18.31 -45.95
C MET A 1 23.01 -17.96 -45.75
N SER A 2 22.41 -18.49 -44.68
CA SER A 2 20.97 -18.34 -44.41
C SER A 2 20.71 -16.97 -43.82
N GLN A 3 20.02 -16.11 -44.58
CA GLN A 3 19.54 -14.82 -44.09
C GLN A 3 18.46 -15.09 -43.03
N SER A 4 18.82 -14.93 -41.76
CA SER A 4 17.86 -14.79 -40.69
C SER A 4 17.08 -13.49 -40.94
N VAL A 5 15.90 -13.61 -41.54
CA VAL A 5 14.93 -12.54 -41.65
C VAL A 5 14.59 -12.08 -40.24
N ALA A 6 15.23 -11.00 -39.78
CA ALA A 6 14.81 -10.29 -38.59
C ALA A 6 13.39 -9.81 -38.85
N ARG A 7 12.42 -10.44 -38.19
CA ARG A 7 11.02 -10.00 -38.20
C ARG A 7 10.99 -8.56 -37.67
N SER A 8 10.94 -7.59 -38.57
CA SER A 8 10.56 -6.21 -38.30
C SER A 8 9.07 -6.19 -37.94
N GLY A 9 8.76 -6.53 -36.69
CA GLY A 9 7.40 -6.53 -36.15
C GLY A 9 7.31 -6.07 -34.70
N ALA A 10 8.44 -5.83 -34.02
CA ALA A 10 8.44 -5.28 -32.68
C ALA A 10 8.54 -3.75 -32.76
N THR A 11 7.40 -3.07 -32.95
CA THR A 11 7.24 -1.66 -32.57
C THR A 11 7.44 -1.41 -31.06
N ASP A 12 7.67 -2.49 -30.34
CA ASP A 12 7.63 -2.67 -28.89
C ASP A 12 9.05 -2.88 -28.32
N LEU A 13 10.08 -2.76 -29.16
CA LEU A 13 11.49 -2.78 -28.73
C LEU A 13 12.12 -1.39 -28.62
N ASP A 14 11.39 -0.35 -29.03
CA ASP A 14 11.73 1.04 -28.80
C ASP A 14 11.31 1.44 -27.38
N LYS A 15 12.29 1.65 -26.50
CA LYS A 15 12.08 2.10 -25.12
C LYS A 15 11.26 3.40 -25.03
N SER A 16 11.21 4.23 -26.06
CA SER A 16 10.41 5.46 -26.10
C SER A 16 8.95 5.27 -26.53
N THR A 17 8.59 4.15 -27.16
CA THR A 17 7.19 3.80 -27.51
C THR A 17 6.53 2.91 -26.45
N ILE A 18 7.34 2.25 -25.62
CA ILE A 18 6.84 1.48 -24.48
C ILE A 18 6.32 2.45 -23.41
N ASP A 19 4.99 2.50 -23.26
CA ASP A 19 4.36 3.16 -22.13
C ASP A 19 4.64 2.37 -20.85
N TYR A 20 5.81 2.59 -20.26
CA TYR A 20 6.19 1.98 -18.99
C TYR A 20 5.20 2.30 -17.87
N ALA A 21 4.41 3.37 -17.97
CA ALA A 21 3.37 3.68 -16.98
C ALA A 21 2.12 2.81 -17.15
N ALA A 22 1.89 2.23 -18.33
CA ALA A 22 0.85 1.23 -18.55
C ALA A 22 1.24 -0.17 -18.04
N ILE A 23 2.54 -0.48 -18.03
CA ILE A 23 3.10 -1.77 -17.59
C ILE A 23 3.50 -1.72 -16.10
N ALA A 24 3.88 -0.54 -15.60
CA ALA A 24 4.05 -0.30 -14.17
C ALA A 24 2.70 -0.53 -13.48
N ASP A 25 2.64 -1.54 -12.61
CA ASP A 25 1.42 -1.88 -11.89
C ASP A 25 0.91 -0.62 -11.15
N PRO A 26 -0.27 -0.09 -11.54
CA PRO A 26 -0.78 1.19 -11.05
C PRO A 26 -1.05 1.24 -9.53
N GLY A 27 -0.93 0.11 -8.82
CA GLY A 27 -1.36 0.02 -7.43
C GLY A 27 -0.75 -1.11 -6.63
N HIS A 28 0.55 -1.42 -6.78
CA HIS A 28 1.24 -2.18 -5.73
C HIS A 28 1.04 -1.45 -4.40
N GLY A 29 0.40 -2.09 -3.42
CA GLY A 29 -0.04 -1.52 -2.14
C GLY A 29 1.05 -0.98 -1.21
N ASN A 30 2.20 -0.58 -1.75
CA ASN A 30 3.33 0.06 -1.10
C ASN A 30 3.13 1.58 -0.87
N SER A 31 1.90 2.08 -0.88
CA SER A 31 1.67 3.47 -0.49
C SER A 31 1.89 3.64 1.02
N VAL A 32 2.57 4.73 1.41
CA VAL A 32 2.76 5.09 2.82
C VAL A 32 1.41 5.17 3.54
N ALA A 33 0.36 5.68 2.88
CA ALA A 33 -0.99 5.72 3.44
C ALA A 33 -1.57 4.33 3.77
N GLY A 34 -1.30 3.32 2.92
CA GLY A 34 -1.78 1.96 3.13
C GLY A 34 -1.15 1.29 4.35
N TRP A 35 0.16 1.38 4.50
CA TRP A 35 0.87 0.67 5.57
C TRP A 35 0.89 1.40 6.91
N THR A 36 0.87 2.74 6.93
CA THR A 36 1.00 3.49 8.19
C THR A 36 -0.18 3.23 9.12
N GLY A 37 -1.41 3.26 8.61
CA GLY A 37 -2.60 2.97 9.42
C GLY A 37 -2.62 1.53 9.95
N VAL A 38 -2.20 0.57 9.11
CA VAL A 38 -2.15 -0.86 9.47
C VAL A 38 -1.14 -1.11 10.58
N ILE A 39 0.06 -0.52 10.52
CA ILE A 39 1.08 -0.67 11.56
C ILE A 39 0.58 -0.14 12.89
N ILE A 40 -0.05 1.04 12.90
CA ILE A 40 -0.58 1.64 14.14
C ILE A 40 -1.67 0.73 14.74
N MET A 41 -2.57 0.20 13.91
CA MET A 41 -3.59 -0.74 14.36
C MET A 41 -2.99 -2.04 14.91
N LEU A 42 -1.99 -2.60 14.25
CA LEU A 42 -1.30 -3.81 14.72
C LEU A 42 -0.64 -3.58 16.08
N VAL A 43 -0.01 -2.43 16.29
CA VAL A 43 0.56 -2.06 17.60
C VAL A 43 -0.54 -1.95 18.65
N GLY A 44 -1.64 -1.25 18.36
CA GLY A 44 -2.76 -1.12 19.29
C GLY A 44 -3.40 -2.45 19.66
N LEU A 45 -3.62 -3.33 18.67
CA LEU A 45 -4.14 -4.68 18.89
C LEU A 45 -3.15 -5.56 19.67
N SER A 46 -1.84 -5.43 19.42
CA SER A 46 -0.82 -6.15 20.17
C SER A 46 -0.82 -5.74 21.65
N ILE A 47 -0.91 -4.44 21.93
CA ILE A 47 -1.05 -3.91 23.29
C ILE A 47 -2.34 -4.42 23.94
N GLY A 48 -3.46 -4.39 23.20
CA GLY A 48 -4.74 -4.90 23.68
C GLY A 48 -4.68 -6.40 24.03
N CYS A 49 -4.02 -7.20 23.20
CA CYS A 49 -3.83 -8.63 23.43
C CYS A 49 -3.00 -8.89 24.69
N VAL A 50 -1.92 -8.14 24.89
CA VAL A 50 -1.11 -8.19 26.13
C VAL A 50 -1.94 -7.78 27.35
N GLY A 51 -2.75 -6.72 27.25
CA GLY A 51 -3.64 -6.30 28.35
C GLY A 51 -4.68 -7.37 28.71
N PHE A 52 -5.18 -8.08 27.70
CA PHE A 52 -6.16 -9.14 27.87
C PHE A 52 -5.56 -10.36 28.58
N THR A 53 -4.32 -10.75 28.24
CA THR A 53 -3.66 -11.91 28.87
C THR A 53 -3.37 -11.70 30.36
N ILE A 54 -3.10 -10.47 30.79
CA ILE A 54 -2.88 -10.14 32.21
C ILE A 54 -4.15 -9.69 32.95
N HIS A 55 -5.33 -9.84 32.32
CA HIS A 55 -6.64 -9.45 32.86
C HIS A 55 -6.68 -7.98 33.35
N ASN A 56 -5.96 -7.10 32.65
CA ASN A 56 -5.91 -5.66 32.97
C ASN A 56 -6.76 -4.87 31.96
N PRO A 57 -8.00 -4.48 32.32
CA PRO A 57 -8.91 -3.81 31.39
C PRO A 57 -8.38 -2.44 30.94
N THR A 58 -7.61 -1.73 31.76
CA THR A 58 -7.05 -0.42 31.43
C THR A 58 -6.13 -0.49 30.21
N ILE A 59 -5.29 -1.52 30.13
CA ILE A 59 -4.35 -1.72 29.03
C ILE A 59 -5.10 -2.15 27.76
N VAL A 60 -6.18 -2.92 27.90
CA VAL A 60 -7.06 -3.29 26.77
C VAL A 60 -7.69 -2.05 26.15
N TYR A 61 -8.25 -1.15 26.97
CA TYR A 61 -8.82 0.11 26.48
C TYR A 61 -7.77 1.03 25.87
N ALA A 62 -6.56 1.08 26.43
CA ALA A 62 -5.45 1.83 25.85
C ALA A 62 -5.07 1.28 24.45
N GLY A 63 -4.96 -0.04 24.30
CA GLY A 63 -4.71 -0.68 23.00
C GLY A 63 -5.83 -0.43 21.99
N GLY A 64 -7.08 -0.49 22.43
CA GLY A 64 -8.25 -0.11 21.62
C GLY A 64 -8.20 1.35 21.17
N GLY A 65 -7.81 2.27 22.07
CA GLY A 65 -7.59 3.68 21.73
C GLY A 65 -6.52 3.88 20.65
N VAL A 66 -5.40 3.18 20.76
CA VAL A 66 -4.32 3.23 19.73
C VAL A 66 -4.82 2.71 18.38
N ALA A 67 -5.62 1.64 18.37
CA ALA A 67 -6.19 1.13 17.13
C ALA A 67 -7.13 2.14 16.46
N VAL A 68 -7.95 2.86 17.25
CA VAL A 68 -8.80 3.96 16.74
C VAL A 68 -7.96 5.11 16.19
N VAL A 69 -6.86 5.48 16.85
CA VAL A 69 -5.91 6.48 16.33
C VAL A 69 -5.35 6.05 14.97
N GLY A 70 -5.00 4.76 14.81
CA GLY A 70 -4.55 4.22 13.53
C GLY A 70 -5.57 4.37 12.39
N LEU A 71 -6.87 4.20 12.69
CA LEU A 71 -7.96 4.42 11.74
C LEU A 71 -8.03 5.87 11.30
N ILE A 72 -7.98 6.80 12.27
CA ILE A 72 -8.02 8.24 12.03
C ILE A 72 -6.82 8.67 11.17
N VAL A 73 -5.61 8.21 11.51
CA VAL A 73 -4.39 8.50 10.74
C VAL A 73 -4.50 7.96 9.31
N GLY A 74 -5.01 6.74 9.12
CA GLY A 74 -5.24 6.18 7.78
C GLY A 74 -6.21 7.02 6.93
N MET A 75 -7.30 7.51 7.54
CA MET A 75 -8.25 8.41 6.88
C MET A 75 -7.61 9.75 6.49
N ILE A 76 -6.83 10.34 7.41
CA ILE A 76 -6.11 11.60 7.15
C ILE A 76 -5.14 11.41 5.99
N LEU A 77 -4.29 10.37 6.02
CA LEU A 77 -3.30 10.11 4.97
C LEU A 77 -3.95 9.89 3.59
N ARG A 78 -5.13 9.26 3.56
CA ARG A 78 -5.93 9.15 2.33
C ARG A 78 -6.40 10.52 1.84
N ALA A 79 -6.82 11.40 2.76
CA ALA A 79 -7.26 12.76 2.43
C ALA A 79 -6.13 13.67 1.95
N VAL A 80 -4.89 13.50 2.45
CA VAL A 80 -3.72 14.29 1.99
C VAL A 80 -3.17 13.82 0.64
N GLY A 81 -3.77 12.81 0.00
CA GLY A 81 -3.36 12.35 -1.33
C GLY A 81 -2.14 11.43 -1.34
N LEU A 82 -1.74 10.89 -0.17
CA LEU A 82 -0.74 9.81 -0.05
C LEU A 82 -1.33 8.42 -0.38
N GLY A 83 -2.64 8.36 -0.67
CA GLY A 83 -3.31 7.17 -1.19
C GLY A 83 -3.16 7.00 -2.70
N THR A 84 -3.60 5.84 -3.21
CA THR A 84 -3.53 5.52 -4.64
C THR A 84 -4.35 6.51 -5.47
N LYS A 85 -3.71 7.14 -6.46
CA LYS A 85 -4.40 8.03 -7.39
C LYS A 85 -5.24 7.15 -8.35
N PRO A 86 -6.55 7.38 -8.48
CA PRO A 86 -7.34 6.66 -9.46
C PRO A 86 -6.78 6.98 -10.86
N LYS A 87 -6.49 5.93 -11.64
CA LYS A 87 -6.03 6.05 -13.03
C LYS A 87 -7.09 6.84 -13.79
N ARG A 88 -6.77 8.08 -14.18
CA ARG A 88 -7.65 8.91 -15.01
C ARG A 88 -7.80 8.18 -16.35
N ARG A 89 -9.04 7.77 -16.65
CA ARG A 89 -9.44 7.25 -17.96
C ARG A 89 -9.29 8.32 -19.03
#